data_AF-A0A9W7YF66-F1
#
_entry.id   AF-A0A9W7YF66-F1
#
_cell.length_a   1.000
_cell.length_b   1.000
_cell.length_c   1.000
_cell.angle_alpha   90.00
_cell.angle_beta   90.00
_cell.angle_gamma   90.00
#
_symmetry.space_group_name_H-M   'P 1'
#
loop_
_entity.id
_entity.type
_entity.pdbx_description
1 polymer ?
#
loop_
_entity_poly.entity_id
_entity_poly.type
_entity_poly.pdbx_seq_one_letter_code
_entity_poly.pdbx_strand_id
1 'polypeptide(L)'
;MAESAAKTVLYCGVCSLPSEYCEFSATRKKCEEWLKATHPREHERLYSDVAIAEKMAMTTLSEDREAREAAKMEKAELKSEARMARDLEKKLTSKVAIKRIERNKRKCVTAVCGLQVFGIDLKSTAKMLANHFACGGSVAKNLQGLDEIVVQGDFSNEIRDLICAKFPSVPKDNIELVAEDKPKKKAP
;
A
#
# COMPACT_ATOMS: atom_id res chain seq x y z
N MET A 1 -32.56 -31.19 -36.66
CA MET A 1 -31.09 -31.31 -36.58
C MET A 1 -30.57 -29.98 -36.07
N ALA A 2 -30.42 -29.81 -34.75
CA ALA A 2 -29.87 -28.59 -34.18
C ALA A 2 -28.34 -28.72 -34.21
N GLU A 3 -27.72 -28.08 -35.20
CA GLU A 3 -26.28 -28.03 -35.35
C GLU A 3 -25.68 -27.37 -34.11
N SER A 4 -24.91 -28.14 -33.33
CA SER A 4 -24.22 -27.66 -32.13
C SER A 4 -23.07 -26.75 -32.55
N ALA A 5 -23.40 -25.50 -32.89
CA ALA A 5 -22.40 -24.46 -33.11
C ALA A 5 -21.63 -24.22 -31.81
N ALA A 6 -20.30 -24.28 -31.86
CA ALA A 6 -19.44 -23.99 -30.72
C ALA A 6 -19.72 -22.57 -30.23
N LYS A 7 -20.17 -22.42 -28.98
CA LYS A 7 -20.38 -21.11 -28.36
C LYS A 7 -19.02 -20.46 -28.13
N THR A 8 -18.70 -19.42 -28.90
CA THR A 8 -17.54 -18.58 -28.64
C THR A 8 -17.83 -17.69 -27.44
N VAL A 9 -17.13 -17.93 -26.33
CA VAL A 9 -17.26 -17.13 -25.10
C VAL A 9 -16.19 -16.04 -25.11
N LEU A 10 -16.60 -14.78 -24.94
CA LEU A 10 -15.69 -13.65 -24.81
C LEU A 10 -15.22 -13.52 -23.36
N TYR A 11 -13.91 -13.60 -23.16
CA TYR A 11 -13.27 -13.40 -21.86
C TYR A 11 -12.77 -11.96 -21.72
N CYS A 12 -12.97 -11.40 -20.53
CA CYS A 12 -12.50 -10.06 -20.20
C CYS A 12 -10.99 -10.05 -19.95
N GLY A 13 -10.27 -9.13 -20.58
CA GLY A 13 -8.82 -8.96 -20.41
C GLY A 13 -8.40 -8.44 -19.03
N VAL A 14 -9.33 -7.94 -18.22
CA VAL A 14 -9.04 -7.36 -16.89
C VAL A 14 -9.24 -8.38 -15.77
N CYS A 15 -10.39 -9.07 -15.76
CA CYS A 15 -10.73 -10.01 -14.70
C CYS A 15 -10.54 -11.48 -15.10
N SER A 16 -10.23 -11.79 -16.38
CA SER A 16 -10.15 -13.15 -16.95
C SER A 16 -11.44 -13.98 -16.86
N LEU A 17 -12.55 -13.39 -16.40
CA LEU A 17 -13.87 -14.00 -16.41
C LEU A 17 -14.58 -13.72 -17.74
N PRO A 18 -15.60 -14.51 -18.11
CA PRO A 18 -16.47 -14.18 -19.23
C PRO A 18 -17.09 -12.78 -19.03
N SER A 19 -17.34 -12.06 -20.13
CA SER A 19 -17.90 -10.70 -20.13
C SER A 19 -19.19 -10.59 -19.30
N GLU A 20 -20.04 -11.63 -19.36
CA GLU A 20 -21.29 -11.74 -18.61
C GLU A 20 -21.10 -11.73 -17.08
N TYR A 21 -19.94 -12.15 -16.60
CA TYR A 21 -19.65 -12.28 -15.16
C TYR A 21 -18.81 -11.13 -14.61
N CYS A 22 -18.44 -10.11 -15.41
CA CYS A 22 -17.62 -9.05 -14.84
C CYS A 22 -18.36 -8.17 -13.80
N GLU A 23 -19.70 -8.18 -13.75
CA GLU A 23 -20.43 -7.46 -12.69
C GLU A 23 -20.15 -7.99 -11.28
N PHE A 24 -19.75 -9.26 -11.15
CA PHE A 24 -19.42 -9.90 -9.88
C PHE A 24 -17.94 -9.73 -9.48
N SER A 25 -17.13 -9.08 -10.32
CA SER A 25 -15.73 -8.83 -10.02
C SER A 25 -15.55 -7.54 -9.23
N ALA A 26 -14.58 -7.53 -8.31
CA ALA A 26 -14.12 -6.32 -7.61
C ALA A 26 -13.61 -5.20 -8.56
N THR A 27 -13.44 -5.50 -9.84
CA THR A 27 -12.93 -4.58 -10.87
C THR A 27 -14.00 -4.16 -11.90
N ARG A 28 -15.29 -4.15 -11.53
CA ARG A 28 -16.43 -3.81 -12.40
C ARG A 28 -16.22 -2.58 -13.29
N LYS A 29 -15.79 -1.45 -12.70
CA LYS A 29 -15.58 -0.18 -13.45
C LYS A 29 -14.54 -0.32 -14.57
N LYS A 30 -13.41 -0.97 -14.27
CA LYS A 30 -12.33 -1.20 -15.24
C LYS A 30 -12.72 -2.17 -16.34
N CYS A 31 -13.53 -3.17 -16.01
CA CYS A 31 -14.10 -4.09 -16.99
C CYS A 31 -15.08 -3.40 -17.94
N GLU A 32 -15.93 -2.52 -17.43
CA GLU A 32 -16.92 -1.80 -18.24
C GLU A 32 -16.23 -0.89 -19.25
N GLU A 33 -15.22 -0.12 -18.82
CA GLU A 33 -14.40 0.71 -19.70
C GLU A 33 -13.67 -0.13 -20.76
N TRP A 34 -13.09 -1.26 -20.37
CA TRP A 34 -12.43 -2.18 -21.30
C TRP A 34 -13.42 -2.77 -22.32
N LEU A 35 -14.62 -3.14 -21.88
CA LEU A 35 -15.66 -3.71 -22.74
C LEU A 35 -16.21 -2.66 -23.71
N LYS A 36 -16.39 -1.42 -23.26
CA LYS A 36 -16.78 -0.28 -24.11
C LYS A 36 -15.74 0.03 -25.19
N ALA A 37 -14.45 -0.06 -24.85
CA ALA A 37 -13.36 0.20 -25.79
C ALA A 37 -13.13 -0.95 -26.79
N THR A 38 -13.25 -2.21 -26.35
CA THR A 38 -12.87 -3.38 -27.16
C THR A 38 -14.06 -3.98 -27.90
N HIS A 39 -15.24 -4.03 -27.27
CA HIS A 39 -16.44 -4.70 -27.79
C HIS A 39 -17.72 -3.90 -27.44
N PRO A 40 -17.98 -2.77 -28.14
CA PRO A 40 -19.13 -1.91 -27.83
C PRO A 40 -20.48 -2.62 -28.00
N ARG A 41 -20.58 -3.59 -28.92
CA ARG A 41 -21.79 -4.41 -29.11
C ARG A 41 -22.13 -5.28 -27.90
N GLU A 42 -21.13 -5.87 -27.27
CA GLU A 42 -21.35 -6.72 -26.09
C GLU A 42 -21.57 -5.88 -24.83
N HIS A 43 -20.96 -4.69 -24.77
CA HIS A 43 -21.27 -3.69 -23.76
C HIS A 43 -22.75 -3.26 -23.83
N GLU A 44 -23.27 -2.90 -25.00
CA GLU A 44 -24.67 -2.51 -25.15
C GLU A 44 -25.64 -3.65 -24.80
N ARG A 45 -25.28 -4.90 -25.12
CA ARG A 45 -26.07 -6.07 -24.74
C ARG A 45 -26.10 -6.31 -23.22
N LEU A 46 -24.96 -6.18 -22.53
CA LEU A 46 -24.84 -6.52 -21.11
C LEU A 46 -25.18 -5.37 -20.15
N TYR A 47 -25.02 -4.13 -20.62
CA TYR A 47 -25.19 -2.90 -19.84
C TYR A 47 -26.30 -1.99 -20.39
N SER A 48 -27.18 -2.48 -21.28
CA SER A 48 -28.38 -1.73 -21.65
C SER A 48 -29.33 -1.59 -20.47
N ASP A 49 -30.07 -0.49 -20.41
CA ASP A 49 -31.08 -0.21 -19.38
C ASP A 49 -32.12 -1.34 -19.26
N VAL A 50 -32.41 -2.02 -20.38
CA VAL A 50 -33.32 -3.18 -20.42
C VAL A 50 -32.70 -4.42 -19.76
N ALA A 51 -31.44 -4.73 -20.07
CA ALA A 51 -30.73 -5.85 -19.44
C ALA A 51 -30.49 -5.62 -17.94
N ILE A 52 -30.25 -4.36 -17.54
CA ILE A 52 -30.15 -3.97 -16.13
C ILE A 52 -31.50 -4.12 -15.43
N ALA A 53 -32.60 -3.71 -16.07
CA ALA A 53 -33.96 -3.86 -15.52
C ALA A 53 -34.39 -5.33 -15.40
N GLU A 54 -34.08 -6.18 -16.39
CA GLU A 54 -34.39 -7.62 -16.33
C GLU A 54 -33.54 -8.35 -15.28
N LYS A 55 -32.26 -7.99 -15.15
CA LYS A 55 -31.40 -8.52 -14.07
C LYS A 55 -31.87 -8.05 -12.69
N MET A 56 -32.24 -6.77 -12.56
CA MET A 56 -32.81 -6.23 -11.32
C MET A 56 -34.14 -6.88 -10.96
N ALA A 57 -35.00 -7.17 -11.95
CA ALA A 57 -36.26 -7.90 -11.77
C ALA A 57 -36.05 -9.36 -11.34
N MET A 58 -34.93 -9.98 -11.71
CA MET A 58 -34.60 -11.35 -11.29
C MET A 58 -34.00 -11.42 -9.87
N THR A 59 -33.56 -10.28 -9.30
CA THR A 59 -33.02 -10.15 -7.93
C THR A 59 -34.01 -9.60 -6.89
N THR A 60 -35.30 -9.42 -7.23
CA THR A 60 -36.35 -8.85 -6.33
C THR A 60 -36.78 -9.76 -5.15
N LEU A 61 -35.94 -10.67 -4.69
CA LEU A 61 -36.11 -11.38 -3.41
C LEU A 61 -35.10 -10.91 -2.34
N SER A 62 -34.29 -9.86 -2.61
CA SER A 62 -33.23 -9.42 -1.69
C SER A 62 -33.07 -7.89 -1.57
N GLU A 63 -34.11 -7.12 -1.87
CA GLU A 63 -34.10 -5.64 -1.78
C GLU A 63 -33.76 -5.12 -0.36
N ASP A 64 -34.09 -5.86 0.72
CA ASP A 64 -33.71 -5.48 2.10
C ASP A 64 -32.23 -5.77 2.41
N ARG A 65 -31.59 -6.68 1.67
CA ARG A 65 -30.18 -7.05 1.87
C ARG A 65 -29.22 -6.14 1.10
N GLU A 66 -29.57 -5.77 -0.13
CA GLU A 66 -28.75 -4.91 -0.98
C GLU A 66 -28.72 -3.46 -0.50
N ALA A 67 -29.82 -2.92 0.03
CA ALA A 67 -29.83 -1.60 0.66
C ALA A 67 -28.94 -1.54 1.92
N ARG A 68 -28.88 -2.63 2.69
CA ARG A 68 -27.99 -2.75 3.87
C ARG A 68 -26.53 -2.97 3.49
N GLU A 69 -26.25 -3.68 2.39
CA GLU A 69 -24.88 -3.87 1.88
C GLU A 69 -24.33 -2.62 1.18
N ALA A 70 -25.12 -1.93 0.36
CA ALA A 70 -24.73 -0.66 -0.26
C ALA A 70 -24.45 0.42 0.80
N ALA A 71 -25.30 0.55 1.82
CA ALA A 71 -25.06 1.47 2.94
C ALA A 71 -23.84 1.07 3.80
N LYS A 72 -23.47 -0.21 3.85
CA LYS A 72 -22.23 -0.68 4.51
C LYS A 72 -21.00 -0.42 3.66
N MET A 73 -21.10 -0.60 2.34
CA MET A 73 -20.03 -0.40 1.37
C MET A 73 -19.68 1.08 1.26
N GLU A 74 -20.67 1.97 1.14
CA GLU A 74 -20.44 3.43 1.08
C GLU A 74 -19.84 3.97 2.38
N LYS A 75 -20.30 3.47 3.54
CA LYS A 75 -19.74 3.83 4.86
C LYS A 75 -18.36 3.22 5.11
N ALA A 76 -18.03 2.11 4.45
CA ALA A 76 -16.69 1.52 4.46
C ALA A 76 -15.74 2.26 3.51
N GLU A 77 -16.22 2.71 2.35
CA GLU A 77 -15.48 3.51 1.36
C GLU A 77 -15.12 4.87 1.94
N LEU A 78 -16.09 5.64 2.46
CA LEU A 78 -15.84 6.94 3.13
C LEU A 78 -14.89 6.82 4.33
N LYS A 79 -14.98 5.71 5.08
CA LYS A 79 -14.07 5.44 6.20
C LYS A 79 -12.68 5.02 5.71
N SER A 80 -12.59 4.34 4.56
CA SER A 80 -11.31 3.98 3.94
C SER A 80 -10.61 5.20 3.34
N GLU A 81 -11.36 6.12 2.72
CA GLU A 81 -10.84 7.36 2.13
C GLU A 81 -10.39 8.35 3.22
N ALA A 82 -11.16 8.50 4.31
CA ALA A 82 -10.73 9.26 5.47
C ALA A 82 -9.50 8.63 6.17
N ARG A 83 -9.36 7.30 6.11
CA ARG A 83 -8.17 6.60 6.62
C ARG A 83 -6.96 6.80 5.70
N MET A 84 -7.15 6.77 4.38
CA MET A 84 -6.10 7.03 3.38
C MET A 84 -5.64 8.49 3.42
N ALA A 85 -6.54 9.45 3.62
CA ALA A 85 -6.19 10.86 3.79
C ALA A 85 -5.39 11.10 5.08
N ARG A 86 -5.78 10.47 6.20
CA ARG A 86 -5.00 10.50 7.46
C ARG A 86 -3.67 9.76 7.33
N ASP A 87 -3.59 8.71 6.55
CA ASP A 87 -2.33 7.98 6.31
C ASP A 87 -1.37 8.82 5.46
N LEU A 88 -1.87 9.58 4.48
CA LEU A 88 -1.09 10.51 3.67
C LEU A 88 -0.61 11.72 4.48
N GLU A 89 -1.46 12.30 5.32
CA GLU A 89 -1.07 13.41 6.20
C GLU A 89 -0.04 12.96 7.25
N LYS A 90 -0.18 11.73 7.77
CA LYS A 90 0.84 11.09 8.60
C LYS A 90 2.12 10.81 7.83
N LYS A 91 2.06 10.38 6.56
CA LYS A 91 3.26 10.20 5.72
C LYS A 91 4.01 11.50 5.49
N LEU A 92 3.30 12.62 5.37
CA LEU A 92 3.89 13.94 5.17
C LEU A 92 4.49 14.51 6.46
N THR A 93 3.86 14.26 7.62
CA THR A 93 4.30 14.80 8.91
C THR A 93 5.28 13.88 9.65
N SER A 94 5.29 12.59 9.34
CA SER A 94 6.11 11.62 10.08
C SER A 94 7.58 11.79 9.75
N LYS A 95 8.38 11.86 10.80
CA LYS A 95 9.82 12.00 10.74
C LYS A 95 10.49 10.64 10.86
N VAL A 96 11.53 10.41 10.07
CA VAL A 96 12.44 9.26 10.19
C VAL A 96 13.50 9.64 11.20
N ALA A 97 13.60 8.90 12.31
CA ALA A 97 14.60 9.13 13.32
C ALA A 97 15.77 8.16 13.14
N ILE A 98 16.98 8.68 12.98
CA ILE A 98 18.22 7.90 13.00
C ILE A 98 18.87 8.12 14.37
N LYS A 99 18.91 7.07 15.19
CA LYS A 99 19.49 7.09 16.54
C LYS A 99 20.82 6.36 16.54
N ARG A 100 21.86 6.99 17.09
CA ARG A 100 23.13 6.35 17.38
C ARG A 100 23.13 5.83 18.81
N ILE A 101 23.19 4.51 18.98
CA ILE A 101 23.19 3.84 20.27
C ILE A 101 24.58 3.26 20.53
N GLU A 102 25.25 3.70 21.60
CA GLU A 102 26.55 3.17 21.97
C GLU A 102 26.38 1.91 22.85
N ARG A 103 26.77 0.74 22.33
CA ARG A 103 26.58 -0.53 23.05
C ARG A 103 27.72 -0.83 24.02
N ASN A 104 28.96 -0.50 23.65
CA ASN A 104 30.13 -0.76 24.48
C ASN A 104 31.29 0.14 24.02
N LYS A 105 31.43 1.35 24.59
CA LYS A 105 32.48 2.40 24.47
C LYS A 105 33.14 2.67 23.10
N ARG A 106 33.53 1.62 22.37
CA ARG A 106 34.03 1.65 20.98
C ARG A 106 33.02 1.11 19.95
N LYS A 107 31.94 0.43 20.39
CA LYS A 107 30.94 -0.18 19.51
C LYS A 107 29.67 0.68 19.47
N CYS A 108 29.37 1.18 18.28
CA CYS A 108 28.14 1.93 17.98
C CYS A 108 27.18 1.06 17.17
N VAL A 109 25.89 1.26 17.38
CA VAL A 109 24.80 0.66 16.61
C VAL A 109 23.92 1.80 16.14
N THR A 110 23.60 1.82 14.85
CA THR A 110 22.68 2.81 14.30
C THR A 110 21.30 2.18 14.19
N ALA A 111 20.32 2.77 14.87
CA ALA A 111 18.92 2.37 14.82
C ALA A 111 18.12 3.36 13.98
N VAL A 112 17.36 2.86 13.00
CA VAL A 112 16.54 3.67 12.11
C VAL A 112 15.06 3.37 12.39
N CYS A 113 14.33 4.38 12.84
CA CYS A 113 12.91 4.30 13.18
C CYS A 113 12.07 5.10 12.18
N GLY A 114 10.81 4.68 11.96
CA GLY A 114 9.83 5.47 11.19
C GLY A 114 9.70 5.11 9.71
N LEU A 115 10.48 4.15 9.20
CA LEU A 115 10.37 3.69 7.79
C LEU A 115 9.03 2.99 7.50
N GLN A 116 8.39 2.41 8.52
CA GLN A 116 7.11 1.72 8.39
C GLN A 116 5.98 2.64 7.92
N VAL A 117 6.01 3.93 8.30
CA VAL A 117 4.97 4.91 7.93
C VAL A 117 5.00 5.20 6.42
N PHE A 118 6.17 5.11 5.79
CA PHE A 118 6.36 5.32 4.35
C PHE A 118 6.00 4.09 3.51
N GLY A 119 5.54 3.00 4.12
CA GLY A 119 5.23 1.75 3.41
C GLY A 119 6.47 1.04 2.86
N ILE A 120 7.65 1.34 3.40
CA ILE A 120 8.91 0.70 2.99
C ILE A 120 9.04 -0.64 3.74
N ASP A 121 9.34 -1.73 3.00
CA ASP A 121 9.53 -3.04 3.60
C ASP A 121 10.82 -3.09 4.44
N LEU A 122 10.66 -3.39 5.73
CA LEU A 122 11.74 -3.35 6.72
C LEU A 122 12.75 -4.48 6.53
N LYS A 123 12.29 -5.67 6.09
CA LYS A 123 13.18 -6.84 5.87
C LYS A 123 14.06 -6.64 4.65
N SER A 124 13.48 -6.15 3.56
CA SER A 124 14.20 -5.83 2.32
C SER A 124 15.20 -4.70 2.55
N THR A 125 14.79 -3.65 3.25
CA THR A 125 15.67 -2.51 3.57
C THR A 125 16.81 -2.91 4.50
N ALA A 126 16.56 -3.73 5.52
CA ALA A 126 17.61 -4.26 6.40
C ALA A 126 18.63 -5.11 5.62
N LYS A 127 18.21 -5.96 4.67
CA LYS A 127 19.12 -6.72 3.81
C LYS A 127 19.93 -5.82 2.86
N MET A 128 19.30 -4.80 2.28
CA MET A 128 20.00 -3.85 1.41
C MET A 128 21.06 -3.06 2.17
N LEU A 129 20.74 -2.62 3.39
CA LEU A 129 21.69 -1.95 4.27
C LEU A 129 22.83 -2.88 4.67
N ALA A 130 22.50 -4.14 5.03
CA ALA A 130 23.51 -5.13 5.39
C ALA A 130 24.49 -5.42 4.24
N ASN A 131 23.99 -5.54 3.01
CA ASN A 131 24.83 -5.76 1.83
C ASN A 131 25.65 -4.52 1.45
N HIS A 132 25.08 -3.33 1.56
CA HIS A 132 25.75 -2.08 1.20
C HIS A 132 26.90 -1.75 2.16
N PHE A 133 26.69 -1.98 3.46
CA PHE A 133 27.69 -1.67 4.50
C PHE A 133 28.53 -2.88 4.91
N ALA A 134 28.28 -4.06 4.32
CA ALA A 134 28.89 -5.34 4.74
C ALA A 134 28.78 -5.59 6.27
N CYS A 135 27.67 -5.14 6.87
CA CYS A 135 27.45 -5.15 8.31
C CYS A 135 26.19 -5.93 8.68
N GLY A 136 26.14 -6.47 9.90
CA GLY A 136 24.93 -7.12 10.39
C GLY A 136 23.78 -6.12 10.53
N GLY A 137 22.67 -6.38 9.83
CA GLY A 137 21.43 -5.61 9.92
C GLY A 137 20.27 -6.51 10.31
N SER A 138 19.49 -6.13 11.32
CA SER A 138 18.29 -6.87 11.73
C SER A 138 17.12 -5.94 12.02
N VAL A 139 15.91 -6.47 11.93
CA VAL A 139 14.70 -5.79 12.38
C VAL A 139 14.57 -6.03 13.88
N ALA A 140 14.59 -4.97 14.67
CA ALA A 140 14.34 -4.99 16.11
C ALA A 140 12.98 -4.38 16.40
N LYS A 141 12.41 -4.70 17.56
CA LYS A 141 11.18 -4.08 18.06
C LYS A 141 11.54 -3.10 19.16
N ASN A 142 11.11 -1.86 19.02
CA ASN A 142 11.29 -0.87 20.06
C ASN A 142 10.31 -1.11 21.22
N LEU A 143 10.51 -0.44 22.37
CA LEU A 143 9.64 -0.49 23.55
C LEU A 143 8.18 -0.11 23.25
N GLN A 144 7.94 0.66 22.18
CA GLN A 144 6.61 1.05 21.72
C GLN A 144 5.98 0.01 20.77
N GLY A 145 6.60 -1.16 20.59
CA GLY A 145 6.11 -2.22 19.69
C GLY A 145 6.23 -1.88 18.20
N LEU A 146 6.90 -0.78 17.86
CA LEU A 146 7.19 -0.37 16.50
C LEU A 146 8.47 -1.04 16.00
N ASP A 147 8.46 -1.48 14.75
CA ASP A 147 9.61 -2.14 14.13
C ASP A 147 10.66 -1.08 13.69
N GLU A 148 11.91 -1.33 14.06
CA GLU A 148 13.07 -0.49 13.74
C GLU A 148 14.18 -1.34 13.09
N ILE A 149 15.01 -0.72 12.25
CA ILE A 149 16.15 -1.39 11.63
C ILE A 149 17.39 -1.04 12.44
N VAL A 150 18.07 -2.06 12.97
CA VAL A 150 19.34 -1.89 13.67
C VAL A 150 20.49 -2.38 12.80
N VAL A 151 21.50 -1.53 12.59
CA VAL A 151 22.71 -1.84 11.83
C VAL A 151 23.92 -1.72 12.75
N GLN A 152 24.78 -2.72 12.71
CA GLN A 152 26.04 -2.75 13.46
C GLN A 152 27.03 -1.76 12.84
N GLY A 153 27.36 -0.67 13.54
CA GLY A 153 28.27 0.38 13.08
C GLY A 153 27.70 1.78 13.24
N ASP A 154 28.55 2.78 13.03
CA ASP A 154 28.14 4.18 12.90
C ASP A 154 28.05 4.53 11.42
N PHE A 155 26.84 4.50 10.88
CA PHE A 155 26.58 4.86 9.49
C PHE A 155 25.57 6.00 9.43
N SER A 156 25.55 6.86 10.44
CA SER A 156 24.52 7.90 10.64
C SER A 156 24.38 8.80 9.40
N ASN A 157 25.51 9.21 8.82
CA ASN A 157 25.57 10.08 7.64
C ASN A 157 25.31 9.32 6.33
N GLU A 158 25.86 8.11 6.19
CA GLU A 158 25.72 7.31 4.97
C GLU A 158 24.32 6.74 4.80
N ILE A 159 23.65 6.35 5.90
CA ILE A 159 22.26 5.91 5.89
C ILE A 159 21.34 7.05 5.45
N ARG A 160 21.59 8.28 5.91
CA ARG A 160 20.85 9.46 5.45
C ARG A 160 20.97 9.64 3.93
N ASP A 161 22.18 9.53 3.40
CA ASP A 161 22.44 9.70 1.96
C ASP A 161 21.81 8.57 1.14
N LEU A 162 21.98 7.32 1.59
CA LEU A 162 21.43 6.13 0.94
C LEU A 162 19.90 6.12 0.94
N ILE A 163 19.26 6.55 2.03
CA ILE A 163 17.79 6.68 2.08
C ILE A 163 17.33 7.71 1.07
N CYS A 164 18.02 8.84 0.93
CA CYS A 164 17.67 9.83 -0.08
C CYS A 164 17.88 9.31 -1.52
N ALA A 165 18.95 8.57 -1.77
CA ALA A 165 19.25 8.05 -3.09
C ALA A 165 18.26 6.96 -3.53
N LYS A 166 17.81 6.12 -2.58
CA LYS A 166 17.02 4.93 -2.87
C LYS A 166 15.51 5.11 -2.69
N PHE A 167 15.12 6.04 -1.82
CA PHE A 167 13.72 6.33 -1.53
C PHE A 167 13.40 7.81 -1.78
N PRO A 168 13.10 8.21 -3.04
CA PRO A 168 12.68 9.58 -3.36
C PRO A 168 11.35 9.98 -2.68
N SER A 169 10.65 9.04 -2.07
CA SER A 169 9.41 9.24 -1.29
C SER A 169 9.66 9.87 0.09
N VAL A 170 10.89 9.85 0.60
CA VAL A 170 11.24 10.42 1.91
C VAL A 170 12.01 11.72 1.70
N PRO A 171 11.41 12.90 1.97
CA PRO A 171 12.14 14.17 1.87
C PRO A 171 13.25 14.24 2.93
N LYS A 172 14.42 14.76 2.54
CA LYS A 172 15.60 14.96 3.43
C LYS A 172 15.29 15.75 4.70
N ASP A 173 14.24 16.58 4.65
CA ASP A 173 13.78 17.44 5.75
C ASP A 173 13.14 16.66 6.92
N ASN A 174 12.58 15.47 6.63
CA ASN A 174 11.94 14.64 7.65
C ASN A 174 12.92 13.68 8.35
N ILE A 175 14.21 13.72 8.04
CA ILE A 175 15.21 12.83 8.66
C ILE A 175 15.85 13.55 9.85
N GLU A 176 15.40 13.20 11.06
CA GLU A 176 16.01 13.67 12.31
C GLU A 176 17.16 12.75 12.70
N LEU A 177 18.38 13.27 12.62
CA LEU A 177 19.57 12.68 13.22
C LEU A 177 19.52 12.94 14.73
N VAL A 178 18.98 11.98 15.50
CA VAL A 178 19.08 12.01 16.95
C VAL A 178 20.44 11.42 17.32
N ALA A 179 21.47 12.25 17.18
CA ALA A 179 22.72 12.00 17.84
C ALA A 179 22.52 12.31 19.33
N GLU A 180 22.60 11.29 20.19
CA GLU A 180 22.95 11.51 21.60
C GLU A 180 24.43 11.95 21.67
N ASP A 181 24.78 13.07 21.02
CA ASP A 181 25.92 13.85 21.47
C ASP A 181 25.45 14.50 22.76
N LYS A 182 26.11 14.12 23.88
CA LYS A 182 25.89 14.69 25.21
C LYS A 182 25.52 16.18 25.07
N PRO A 183 24.47 16.68 25.75
CA PRO A 183 24.21 18.12 25.73
C PRO A 183 25.51 18.81 26.12
N LYS A 184 26.01 19.69 25.23
CA LYS A 184 27.12 20.59 25.54
C LYS A 184 26.76 21.26 26.87
N LYS A 185 27.36 20.80 27.97
CA LYS A 185 27.26 21.47 29.26
C LYS A 185 27.75 22.89 29.01
N LYS A 186 26.86 23.87 29.18
CA LYS A 186 27.25 25.26 29.37
C LYS A 186 28.23 25.25 30.54
N ALA A 187 29.47 25.63 30.28
CA ALA A 187 30.48 25.80 31.31
C ALA A 187 30.01 26.90 32.28
N PRO A 188 29.99 26.66 33.60
CA PRO A 188 30.13 27.74 34.56
C PRO A 188 31.57 28.25 34.59
#